data_AF-A0A2Z6CMA8-F1
#
_entry.id   AF-A0A2Z6CMA8-F1
#
_cell.length_a   1.000
_cell.length_b   1.000
_cell.length_c   1.000
_cell.angle_alpha   90.00
_cell.angle_beta   90.00
_cell.angle_gamma   90.00
#
_symmetry.space_group_name_H-M   'P 1'
#
loop_
_entity.id
_entity.type
_entity.pdbx_description
1 polymer ?
#
loop_
_entity_poly.entity_id
_entity_poly.type
_entity_poly.pdbx_seq_one_letter_code
_entity_poly.pdbx_strand_id
1 'polypeptide(L)'
;MVTKLEAFKSPRFIGKPLLADIEFFDSLEKVDQFATDAGIKLYVTSSTRLQGGVVSGAIVRPASRSNHLVGHGIDMNVSLGDKLFNSDALDKSNLKNLPQAIQNFIQSIRNDPMLRWGGDFTPADSVHIDDGLNVRDAATWDAKFPIIQSEMRALSQPNSVSGQPRILFLTEPPMQGDDVIAVQKALIQKGFNLKVDGIFGAATDNAVTAFQNKQGLTADGIVGPGTRKALGL
;
A
#
# COMPACT_ATOMS: atom_id res chain seq x y z
N MET A 1 16.66 -17.08 -3.93
CA MET A 1 15.49 -16.25 -3.60
C MET A 1 15.49 -16.03 -2.11
N VAL A 2 15.54 -14.77 -1.68
CA VAL A 2 15.28 -14.37 -0.30
C VAL A 2 13.99 -13.56 -0.34
N THR A 3 12.85 -14.21 -0.15
CA THR A 3 11.54 -13.55 -0.19
C THR A 3 11.03 -13.35 1.23
N LYS A 4 10.54 -12.14 1.51
CA LYS A 4 9.99 -11.74 2.81
C LYS A 4 9.19 -10.47 2.61
N LEU A 5 8.03 -10.41 3.23
CA LEU A 5 7.13 -9.26 3.25
C LEU A 5 7.57 -8.28 4.33
N GLU A 6 7.94 -7.07 3.93
CA GLU A 6 8.32 -5.99 4.82
C GLU A 6 7.66 -4.67 4.41
N ALA A 7 7.66 -3.70 5.33
CA ALA A 7 7.17 -2.36 5.06
C ALA A 7 8.27 -1.51 4.43
N PHE A 8 8.07 -1.05 3.20
CA PHE A 8 8.92 -0.05 2.56
C PHE A 8 8.57 1.34 3.10
N LYS A 9 9.58 2.17 3.38
CA LYS A 9 9.39 3.51 3.96
C LYS A 9 10.13 4.55 3.14
N SER A 10 9.40 5.58 2.75
CA SER A 10 9.97 6.79 2.18
C SER A 10 9.02 7.98 2.44
N PRO A 11 9.53 9.23 2.49
CA PRO A 11 8.70 10.43 2.60
C PRO A 11 7.86 10.72 1.34
N ARG A 12 8.13 10.05 0.21
CA ARG A 12 7.35 10.18 -1.04
C ARG A 12 6.11 9.29 -1.04
N PHE A 13 6.17 8.12 -0.39
CA PHE A 13 5.03 7.23 -0.27
C PHE A 13 4.21 7.61 0.96
N ILE A 14 2.97 8.04 0.73
CA ILE A 14 1.98 8.41 1.74
C ILE A 14 0.71 7.57 1.52
N GLY A 15 -0.31 7.71 2.36
CA GLY A 15 -1.50 6.85 2.26
C GLY A 15 -1.25 5.49 2.89
N LYS A 16 -1.82 4.41 2.35
CA LYS A 16 -1.78 3.07 2.97
C LYS A 16 -0.36 2.49 3.12
N PRO A 17 -0.16 1.50 4.02
CA PRO A 17 1.10 0.78 4.12
C PRO A 17 1.57 0.26 2.79
N LEU A 18 2.84 0.50 2.49
CA LEU A 18 3.54 -0.17 1.41
C LEU A 18 4.21 -1.44 1.93
N LEU A 19 3.40 -2.48 2.15
CA LEU A 19 3.92 -3.83 2.35
C LEU A 19 4.30 -4.42 0.99
N ALA A 20 5.55 -4.86 0.85
CA ALA A 20 6.11 -5.41 -0.37
C ALA A 20 7.12 -6.51 -0.05
N ASP A 21 7.37 -7.39 -1.02
CA ASP A 21 8.48 -8.32 -0.92
C ASP A 21 9.80 -7.55 -0.96
N ILE A 22 10.80 -7.95 -0.16
CA ILE A 22 12.09 -7.25 -0.11
C ILE A 22 12.83 -7.26 -1.46
N GLU A 23 12.61 -8.25 -2.34
CA GLU A 23 13.20 -8.24 -3.69
C GLU A 23 12.51 -7.24 -4.63
N PHE A 24 11.39 -6.62 -4.23
CA PHE A 24 10.77 -5.51 -4.94
C PHE A 24 11.28 -4.12 -4.46
N PHE A 25 12.10 -4.07 -3.41
CA PHE A 25 12.55 -2.79 -2.83
C PHE A 25 13.40 -1.96 -3.80
N ASP A 26 14.29 -2.59 -4.58
CA ASP A 26 15.08 -1.89 -5.60
C ASP A 26 14.18 -1.17 -6.64
N SER A 27 13.06 -1.79 -7.00
CA SER A 27 12.06 -1.17 -7.88
C SER A 27 11.33 -0.01 -7.20
N LEU A 28 11.01 -0.13 -5.90
CA LEU A 28 10.39 0.94 -5.13
C LEU A 28 11.34 2.12 -4.88
N GLU A 29 12.64 1.87 -4.71
CA GLU A 29 13.67 2.92 -4.62
C GLU A 29 13.80 3.71 -5.91
N LYS A 30 13.71 3.05 -7.07
CA LYS A 30 13.66 3.76 -8.36
C LYS A 30 12.41 4.62 -8.49
N VAL A 31 11.24 4.07 -8.13
CA VAL A 31 9.98 4.83 -8.13
C VAL A 31 10.05 6.01 -7.15
N ASP A 32 10.68 5.83 -5.99
CA ASP A 32 10.95 6.90 -5.02
C ASP A 32 11.80 8.03 -5.63
N GLN A 33 12.87 7.66 -6.31
CA GLN A 33 13.76 8.62 -6.96
C GLN A 33 13.03 9.38 -8.07
N PHE A 34 12.26 8.70 -8.91
CA PHE A 34 11.46 9.34 -9.95
C PHE A 34 10.41 10.30 -9.37
N ALA A 35 9.78 9.93 -8.27
CA ALA A 35 8.83 10.80 -7.56
C ALA A 35 9.53 12.01 -6.93
N THR A 36 10.74 11.83 -6.41
CA THR A 36 11.59 12.89 -5.88
C THR A 36 11.99 13.87 -6.97
N ASP A 37 12.47 13.39 -8.11
CA ASP A 37 12.88 14.22 -9.25
C ASP A 37 11.71 15.00 -9.84
N ALA A 38 10.51 14.42 -9.83
CA ALA A 38 9.29 15.08 -10.27
C ALA A 38 8.67 16.01 -9.20
N GLY A 39 9.18 16.03 -7.97
CA GLY A 39 8.64 16.84 -6.89
C GLY A 39 7.23 16.45 -6.45
N ILE A 40 6.84 15.18 -6.61
CA ILE A 40 5.51 14.65 -6.27
C ILE A 40 5.57 13.78 -5.01
N LYS A 41 4.39 13.37 -4.53
CA LYS A 41 4.20 12.27 -3.58
C LYS A 41 3.25 11.24 -4.19
N LEU A 42 3.40 9.99 -3.78
CA LEU A 42 2.57 8.86 -4.20
C LEU A 42 1.66 8.47 -3.05
N TYR A 43 0.36 8.67 -3.21
CA TYR A 43 -0.65 8.23 -2.25
C TYR A 43 -1.00 6.79 -2.54
N VAL A 44 -0.39 5.86 -1.82
CA VAL A 44 -0.61 4.42 -1.93
C VAL A 44 -2.03 4.08 -1.52
N THR A 45 -2.76 3.40 -2.40
CA THR A 45 -4.13 2.92 -2.17
C THR A 45 -4.18 1.41 -1.97
N SER A 46 -3.15 0.69 -2.42
CA SER A 46 -3.01 -0.77 -2.32
C SER A 46 -1.55 -1.18 -2.51
N SER A 47 -1.13 -2.25 -1.84
CA SER A 47 0.16 -2.93 -2.08
C SER A 47 -0.05 -4.46 -2.03
N THR A 48 0.71 -5.22 -1.23
CA THR A 48 0.48 -6.65 -1.04
C THR A 48 -0.92 -6.95 -0.52
N ARG A 49 -1.63 -7.92 -1.13
CA ARG A 49 -2.98 -8.34 -0.71
C ARG A 49 -3.12 -9.86 -0.62
N LEU A 50 -4.07 -10.31 0.20
CA LEU A 50 -4.46 -11.72 0.27
C LEU A 50 -5.24 -12.14 -0.98
N GLN A 51 -4.97 -13.34 -1.46
CA GLN A 51 -5.80 -13.98 -2.48
C GLN A 51 -7.22 -14.16 -1.94
N GLY A 52 -8.22 -13.76 -2.72
CA GLY A 52 -9.63 -13.83 -2.33
C GLY A 52 -10.13 -12.68 -1.46
N GLY A 53 -9.30 -11.70 -1.13
CA GLY A 53 -9.77 -10.44 -0.54
C GLY A 53 -10.65 -9.65 -1.52
N VAL A 54 -11.72 -9.02 -1.03
CA VAL A 54 -12.58 -8.19 -1.89
C VAL A 54 -11.80 -6.91 -2.24
N VAL A 55 -11.57 -6.68 -3.52
CA VAL A 55 -10.94 -5.45 -3.99
C VAL A 55 -12.06 -4.42 -4.19
N SER A 56 -12.24 -3.51 -3.23
CA SER A 56 -13.17 -2.40 -3.39
C SER A 56 -12.77 -1.56 -4.60
N GLY A 57 -13.70 -1.39 -5.56
CA GLY A 57 -13.47 -0.59 -6.77
C GLY A 57 -12.77 -1.30 -7.94
N ALA A 58 -12.58 -2.63 -7.90
CA ALA A 58 -12.01 -3.34 -9.04
C ALA A 58 -12.95 -3.34 -10.25
N ILE A 59 -12.58 -2.59 -11.30
CA ILE A 59 -13.25 -2.58 -12.61
C ILE A 59 -12.92 -3.88 -13.41
N VAL A 60 -11.89 -4.64 -12.99
CA VAL A 60 -11.40 -5.83 -13.71
C VAL A 60 -11.19 -7.01 -12.75
N ARG A 61 -11.60 -8.21 -13.19
CA ARG A 61 -11.39 -9.48 -12.47
C ARG A 61 -9.87 -9.67 -12.23
N PRO A 62 -9.38 -9.91 -10.99
CA PRO A 62 -7.96 -10.06 -10.74
C PRO A 62 -7.36 -11.15 -11.63
N ALA A 63 -6.24 -10.85 -12.30
CA ALA A 63 -5.46 -11.87 -12.99
C ALA A 63 -5.12 -13.01 -12.02
N SER A 64 -5.14 -14.26 -12.49
CA SER A 64 -4.74 -15.43 -11.69
C SER A 64 -3.32 -15.30 -11.12
N ARG A 65 -2.46 -14.49 -11.76
CA ARG A 65 -1.13 -14.09 -11.30
C ARG A 65 -0.97 -12.57 -11.17
N SER A 66 -1.65 -11.96 -10.21
CA SER A 66 -1.46 -10.54 -9.88
C SER A 66 -0.18 -10.32 -9.07
N ASN A 67 0.61 -9.29 -9.39
CA ASN A 67 1.85 -8.97 -8.65
C ASN A 67 1.59 -8.49 -7.21
N HIS A 68 0.40 -7.97 -6.90
CA HIS A 68 0.01 -7.70 -5.51
C HIS A 68 -0.02 -8.96 -4.63
N LEU A 69 -0.22 -10.15 -5.21
CA LEU A 69 -0.29 -11.40 -4.43
C LEU A 69 1.09 -11.90 -3.99
N VAL A 70 2.15 -11.35 -4.58
CA VAL A 70 3.55 -11.67 -4.27
C VAL A 70 4.31 -10.45 -3.75
N GLY A 71 3.65 -9.32 -3.55
CA GLY A 71 4.27 -8.09 -3.05
C GLY A 71 5.19 -7.37 -4.03
N HIS A 72 4.95 -7.56 -5.33
CA HIS A 72 5.70 -6.92 -6.43
C HIS A 72 4.87 -5.87 -7.18
N GLY A 73 3.81 -5.33 -6.57
CA GLY A 73 2.94 -4.34 -7.21
C GLY A 73 2.23 -3.43 -6.22
N ILE A 74 1.98 -2.20 -6.66
CA ILE A 74 1.30 -1.15 -5.90
C ILE A 74 0.24 -0.46 -6.75
N ASP A 75 -0.79 0.06 -6.09
CA ASP A 75 -1.71 1.03 -6.68
C ASP A 75 -1.54 2.35 -5.93
N MET A 76 -1.50 3.45 -6.67
CA MET A 76 -1.31 4.78 -6.11
C MET A 76 -2.02 5.88 -6.90
N ASN A 77 -2.37 6.94 -6.20
CA ASN A 77 -2.68 8.24 -6.79
C ASN A 77 -1.45 9.14 -6.70
N VAL A 78 -1.33 10.14 -7.59
CA VAL A 78 -0.23 11.11 -7.55
C VAL A 78 -0.68 12.39 -6.84
N SER A 79 0.11 12.89 -5.89
CA SER A 79 -0.11 14.19 -5.25
C SER A 79 0.95 15.19 -5.73
N LEU A 80 0.51 16.32 -6.26
CA LEU A 80 1.35 17.46 -6.61
C LEU A 80 0.86 18.68 -5.83
N GLY A 81 1.63 19.08 -4.81
CA GLY A 81 1.12 20.00 -3.78
C GLY A 81 -0.14 19.41 -3.12
N ASP A 82 -1.19 20.22 -3.03
CA ASP A 82 -2.48 19.83 -2.44
C ASP A 82 -3.43 19.12 -3.42
N LYS A 83 -3.02 18.96 -4.69
CA LYS A 83 -3.87 18.35 -5.72
C LYS A 83 -3.56 16.86 -5.87
N LEU A 84 -4.60 16.04 -5.72
CA LEU A 84 -4.56 14.60 -5.96
C LEU A 84 -5.02 14.27 -7.40
N PHE A 85 -4.30 13.36 -8.04
CA PHE A 85 -4.58 12.83 -9.38
C PHE A 85 -4.85 11.34 -9.24
N ASN A 86 -6.12 10.97 -9.38
CA ASN A 86 -6.62 9.60 -9.24
C ASN A 86 -6.59 8.84 -10.58
N SER A 87 -7.17 7.63 -10.61
CA SER A 87 -7.25 6.79 -11.81
C SER A 87 -7.78 7.52 -13.04
N ASP A 88 -8.84 8.31 -12.89
CA ASP A 88 -9.45 9.05 -14.00
C ASP A 88 -8.50 10.12 -14.54
N ALA A 89 -7.85 10.86 -13.63
CA ALA A 89 -6.86 11.86 -14.02
C ALA A 89 -5.63 11.24 -14.68
N LEU A 90 -5.17 10.09 -14.18
CA LEU A 90 -4.00 9.37 -14.68
C LEU A 90 -4.28 8.51 -15.92
N ASP A 91 -5.52 8.47 -16.43
CA ASP A 91 -5.81 7.75 -17.67
C ASP A 91 -4.86 8.16 -18.81
N LYS A 92 -4.43 7.18 -19.60
CA LYS A 92 -3.46 7.43 -20.67
C LYS A 92 -3.93 8.46 -21.69
N SER A 93 -5.24 8.62 -21.90
CA SER A 93 -5.82 9.64 -22.78
C SER A 93 -5.58 11.06 -22.25
N ASN A 94 -5.38 11.21 -20.94
CA ASN A 94 -5.20 12.48 -20.27
C ASN A 94 -3.72 12.88 -20.13
N LEU A 95 -2.76 12.01 -20.45
CA LEU A 95 -1.33 12.23 -20.22
C LEU A 95 -0.83 13.58 -20.73
N LYS A 96 -1.22 13.99 -21.95
CA LYS A 96 -0.77 15.26 -22.55
C LYS A 96 -1.26 16.50 -21.79
N ASN A 97 -2.31 16.36 -20.99
CA ASN A 97 -2.95 17.43 -20.24
C ASN A 97 -2.53 17.44 -18.76
N LEU A 98 -1.76 16.44 -18.31
CA LEU A 98 -1.24 16.38 -16.94
C LEU A 98 -0.12 17.41 -16.74
N PRO A 99 0.13 17.85 -15.50
CA PRO A 99 1.33 18.63 -15.19
C PRO A 99 2.60 17.93 -15.67
N GLN A 100 3.57 18.70 -16.19
CA GLN A 100 4.81 18.14 -16.75
C GLN A 100 5.55 17.23 -15.76
N ALA A 101 5.50 17.54 -14.47
CA ALA A 101 6.03 16.70 -13.40
C ALA A 101 5.48 15.26 -13.44
N ILE A 102 4.16 15.11 -13.59
CA ILE A 102 3.49 13.80 -13.62
C ILE A 102 3.78 13.09 -14.95
N GLN A 103 3.81 13.84 -16.06
CA GLN A 103 4.21 13.28 -17.36
C GLN A 103 5.63 12.70 -17.32
N ASN A 104 6.57 13.45 -16.75
CA ASN A 104 7.96 13.03 -16.60
C ASN A 104 8.08 11.80 -15.71
N PHE A 105 7.37 11.78 -14.59
CA PHE A 105 7.34 10.63 -13.68
C PHE A 105 6.87 9.35 -14.39
N ILE A 106 5.74 9.40 -15.11
CA ILE A 106 5.22 8.26 -15.86
C ILE A 106 6.20 7.84 -16.97
N GLN A 107 6.83 8.81 -17.63
CA GLN A 107 7.83 8.51 -18.66
C GLN A 107 9.09 7.84 -18.08
N SER A 108 9.54 8.23 -16.88
CA SER A 108 10.65 7.58 -16.19
C SER A 108 10.32 6.11 -15.87
N ILE A 109 9.09 5.83 -15.42
CA ILE A 109 8.63 4.45 -15.21
C ILE A 109 8.67 3.66 -16.51
N ARG A 110 8.11 4.20 -17.60
CA ARG A 110 8.10 3.55 -18.92
C ARG A 110 9.50 3.29 -19.50
N ASN A 111 10.46 4.14 -19.16
CA ASN A 111 11.83 4.03 -19.65
C ASN A 111 12.66 3.04 -18.83
N ASP A 112 12.24 2.67 -17.63
CA ASP A 112 12.96 1.68 -16.82
C ASP A 112 12.64 0.26 -17.32
N PRO A 113 13.65 -0.58 -17.61
CA PRO A 113 13.43 -1.91 -18.18
C PRO A 113 12.78 -2.89 -17.21
N MET A 114 12.80 -2.61 -15.91
CA MET A 114 12.26 -3.48 -14.86
C MET A 114 10.90 -3.03 -14.36
N LEU A 115 10.43 -1.82 -14.67
CA LEU A 115 9.14 -1.32 -14.20
C LEU A 115 8.10 -1.33 -15.31
N ARG A 116 6.84 -1.43 -14.90
CA ARG A 116 5.70 -1.25 -15.79
C ARG A 116 4.71 -0.29 -15.14
N TRP A 117 4.14 0.58 -15.96
CA TRP A 117 3.00 1.39 -15.57
C TRP A 117 1.71 0.78 -16.12
N GLY A 118 0.73 0.55 -15.25
CA GLY A 118 -0.49 -0.16 -15.61
C GLY A 118 -1.39 0.58 -16.60
N GLY A 119 -1.20 1.89 -16.81
CA GLY A 119 -1.90 2.62 -17.86
C GLY A 119 -1.62 2.08 -19.27
N ASP A 120 -0.52 1.36 -19.47
CA ASP A 120 -0.17 0.69 -20.72
C ASP A 120 -0.72 -0.74 -20.83
N PHE A 121 -1.38 -1.25 -19.78
CA PHE A 121 -2.01 -2.57 -19.79
C PHE A 121 -3.30 -2.57 -20.61
N THR A 122 -3.82 -3.78 -20.87
CA THR A 122 -5.11 -3.98 -21.52
C THR A 122 -5.93 -4.99 -20.71
N PRO A 123 -7.02 -4.56 -20.04
CA PRO A 123 -7.44 -3.17 -19.83
C PRO A 123 -6.42 -2.35 -19.02
N ALA A 124 -6.47 -1.02 -19.16
CA ALA A 124 -5.57 -0.12 -18.48
C ALA A 124 -5.88 -0.05 -16.97
N ASP A 125 -4.83 0.12 -16.17
CA ASP A 125 -4.86 0.34 -14.73
C ASP A 125 -3.89 1.49 -14.38
N SER A 126 -4.34 2.73 -14.57
CA SER A 126 -3.49 3.94 -14.56
C SER A 126 -2.85 4.26 -13.20
N VAL A 127 -3.33 3.64 -12.13
CA VAL A 127 -2.79 3.79 -10.77
C VAL A 127 -1.74 2.73 -10.43
N HIS A 128 -1.61 1.71 -11.27
CA HIS A 128 -0.79 0.54 -10.97
C HIS A 128 0.66 0.70 -11.41
N ILE A 129 1.59 0.24 -10.56
CA ILE A 129 3.01 0.07 -10.88
C ILE A 129 3.47 -1.29 -10.36
N ASP A 130 4.18 -2.05 -11.20
CA ASP A 130 4.83 -3.29 -10.80
C ASP A 130 6.17 -3.48 -11.52
N ASP A 131 6.91 -4.52 -11.15
CA ASP A 131 8.16 -4.89 -11.81
C ASP A 131 8.02 -5.97 -12.90
N GLY A 132 6.78 -6.31 -13.26
CA GLY A 132 6.50 -7.36 -14.24
C GLY A 132 6.88 -8.78 -13.84
N LEU A 133 7.07 -9.10 -12.56
CA LEU A 133 7.47 -10.44 -12.13
C LEU A 133 6.57 -11.55 -12.72
N ASN A 134 5.25 -11.38 -12.65
CA ASN A 134 4.28 -12.35 -13.16
C ASN A 134 4.43 -12.72 -14.64
N VAL A 135 5.01 -11.85 -15.48
CA VAL A 135 5.22 -12.11 -16.91
C VAL A 135 6.67 -12.47 -17.23
N ARG A 136 7.65 -11.85 -16.55
CA ARG A 136 9.08 -12.03 -16.85
C ARG A 136 9.62 -13.35 -16.30
N ASP A 137 9.10 -13.79 -15.15
CA ASP A 137 9.54 -15.00 -14.47
C ASP A 137 8.40 -15.61 -13.64
N ALA A 138 7.53 -16.33 -14.36
CA ALA A 138 6.41 -17.05 -13.78
C ALA A 138 6.83 -18.08 -12.72
N ALA A 139 8.01 -18.69 -12.85
CA ALA A 139 8.49 -19.71 -11.92
C ALA A 139 8.85 -19.08 -10.56
N THR A 140 9.57 -17.95 -10.59
CA THR A 140 9.84 -17.16 -9.38
C THR A 140 8.55 -16.63 -8.77
N TRP A 141 7.59 -16.18 -9.58
CA TRP A 141 6.26 -15.78 -9.09
C TRP A 141 5.57 -16.93 -8.34
N ASP A 142 5.50 -18.13 -8.93
CA ASP A 142 4.83 -19.30 -8.33
C ASP A 142 5.51 -19.72 -7.01
N ALA A 143 6.84 -19.59 -6.92
CA ALA A 143 7.59 -19.91 -5.71
C ALA A 143 7.40 -18.86 -4.59
N LYS A 144 7.24 -17.57 -4.92
CA LYS A 144 6.99 -16.51 -3.93
C LYS A 144 5.57 -16.52 -3.38
N PHE A 145 4.59 -16.85 -4.22
CA PHE A 145 3.17 -16.79 -3.87
C PHE A 145 2.82 -17.44 -2.54
N PRO A 146 3.12 -18.73 -2.26
CA PRO A 146 2.73 -19.34 -1.00
C PRO A 146 3.42 -18.69 0.22
N ILE A 147 4.65 -18.18 0.06
CA ILE A 147 5.42 -17.58 1.14
C ILE A 147 4.82 -16.22 1.51
N ILE A 148 4.67 -15.32 0.54
CA ILE A 148 4.11 -13.98 0.78
C ILE A 148 2.67 -14.06 1.28
N GLN A 149 1.86 -14.98 0.75
CA GLN A 149 0.50 -15.20 1.25
C GLN A 149 0.48 -15.73 2.69
N SER A 150 1.45 -16.55 3.08
CA SER A 150 1.60 -17.01 4.46
C SER A 150 2.00 -15.87 5.40
N GLU A 151 2.96 -15.05 5.00
CA GLU A 151 3.40 -13.90 5.80
C GLU A 151 2.31 -12.84 5.94
N MET A 152 1.60 -12.54 4.85
CA MET A 152 0.45 -11.63 4.89
C MET A 152 -0.66 -12.16 5.82
N ARG A 153 -0.93 -13.48 5.80
CA ARG A 153 -1.86 -14.10 6.76
C ARG A 153 -1.37 -13.97 8.20
N ALA A 154 -0.07 -14.18 8.44
CA ALA A 154 0.51 -14.05 9.76
C ALA A 154 0.40 -12.60 10.30
N LEU A 155 0.68 -11.60 9.47
CA LEU A 155 0.46 -10.20 9.85
C LEU A 155 -1.02 -9.89 10.13
N SER A 156 -1.92 -10.60 9.45
CA SER A 156 -3.38 -10.41 9.53
C SER A 156 -4.05 -11.19 10.68
N GLN A 157 -3.36 -12.13 11.33
CA GLN A 157 -3.96 -13.00 12.37
C GLN A 157 -3.61 -12.56 13.79
N PRO A 158 -4.57 -12.60 14.75
CA PRO A 158 -4.38 -12.09 16.11
C PRO A 158 -3.28 -12.81 16.93
N ASN A 159 -2.84 -14.02 16.52
CA ASN A 159 -1.97 -14.89 17.33
C ASN A 159 -0.59 -15.22 16.69
N SER A 160 -0.12 -14.46 15.70
CA SER A 160 1.09 -14.85 14.96
C SER A 160 2.40 -14.51 15.70
N VAL A 161 2.90 -15.52 16.41
CA VAL A 161 4.31 -15.93 16.64
C VAL A 161 5.37 -14.82 16.52
N SER A 162 5.72 -14.20 17.65
CA SER A 162 7.06 -13.63 18.01
C SER A 162 7.02 -12.67 19.20
N GLY A 163 5.86 -12.43 19.83
CA GLY A 163 5.72 -11.42 20.89
C GLY A 163 5.77 -9.97 20.39
N GLN A 164 5.89 -9.76 19.07
CA GLN A 164 5.77 -8.45 18.44
C GLN A 164 4.31 -8.13 18.11
N PRO A 165 3.85 -6.89 18.37
CA PRO A 165 2.50 -6.48 17.99
C PRO A 165 2.27 -6.51 16.48
N ARG A 166 1.07 -6.90 16.05
CA ARG A 166 0.66 -6.88 14.63
C ARG A 166 0.71 -5.46 14.07
N ILE A 167 0.99 -5.32 12.77
CA ILE A 167 0.74 -4.04 12.08
C ILE A 167 -0.75 -3.99 11.75
N LEU A 168 -1.50 -3.05 12.35
CA LEU A 168 -2.93 -2.92 12.09
C LEU A 168 -3.21 -1.84 11.06
N PHE A 169 -4.08 -2.12 10.10
CA PHE A 169 -4.55 -1.19 9.07
C PHE A 169 -5.87 -1.70 8.49
N LEU A 170 -6.58 -0.87 7.72
CA LEU A 170 -7.81 -1.30 7.07
C LEU A 170 -7.53 -2.35 5.98
N THR A 171 -7.99 -3.57 6.23
CA THR A 171 -7.96 -4.70 5.29
C THR A 171 -9.38 -5.09 4.85
N GLU A 172 -9.48 -5.96 3.85
CA GLU A 172 -10.74 -6.58 3.45
C GLU A 172 -10.56 -8.12 3.39
N PRO A 173 -11.19 -8.89 4.32
CA PRO A 173 -12.05 -8.41 5.40
C PRO A 173 -11.28 -7.61 6.46
N PRO A 174 -11.95 -6.73 7.24
CA PRO A 174 -11.31 -5.94 8.29
C PRO A 174 -10.59 -6.78 9.33
N MET A 175 -9.45 -6.28 9.81
CA MET A 175 -8.72 -6.92 10.91
C MET A 175 -9.56 -6.90 12.18
N GLN A 176 -9.48 -7.97 12.97
CA GLN A 176 -10.20 -8.09 14.23
C GLN A 176 -9.29 -8.61 15.35
N GLY A 177 -9.64 -8.32 16.60
CA GLY A 177 -8.98 -8.89 17.79
C GLY A 177 -8.77 -7.91 18.95
N ASP A 178 -8.20 -8.42 20.03
CA ASP A 178 -7.94 -7.66 21.26
C ASP A 178 -6.96 -6.49 21.05
N ASP A 179 -6.07 -6.60 20.08
CA ASP A 179 -5.15 -5.52 19.74
C ASP A 179 -5.82 -4.37 18.99
N VAL A 180 -6.87 -4.66 18.19
CA VAL A 180 -7.75 -3.64 17.62
C VAL A 180 -8.56 -2.97 18.73
N ILE A 181 -9.08 -3.73 19.69
CA ILE A 181 -9.76 -3.21 20.88
C ILE A 181 -8.83 -2.25 21.65
N ALA A 182 -7.56 -2.63 21.83
CA ALA A 182 -6.57 -1.80 22.52
C ALA A 182 -6.33 -0.47 21.79
N VAL A 183 -6.20 -0.50 20.47
CA VAL A 183 -6.09 0.72 19.64
C VAL A 183 -7.33 1.59 19.76
N GLN A 184 -8.52 1.03 19.62
CA GLN A 184 -9.77 1.78 19.72
C GLN A 184 -9.90 2.47 21.09
N LYS A 185 -9.58 1.76 22.18
CA LYS A 185 -9.56 2.34 23.53
C LYS A 185 -8.52 3.47 23.67
N ALA A 186 -7.31 3.27 23.14
CA ALA A 186 -6.27 4.30 23.19
C ALA A 186 -6.66 5.54 22.39
N LEU A 187 -7.24 5.39 21.20
CA LEU A 187 -7.77 6.50 20.40
C LEU A 187 -8.86 7.27 21.15
N ILE A 188 -9.78 6.58 21.82
CA ILE A 188 -10.81 7.23 22.66
C ILE A 188 -10.17 8.06 23.77
N GLN A 189 -9.14 7.54 24.44
CA GLN A 189 -8.38 8.30 25.45
C GLN A 189 -7.67 9.53 24.88
N LYS A 190 -7.32 9.52 23.59
CA LYS A 190 -6.73 10.67 22.87
C LYS A 190 -7.78 11.66 22.32
N GLY A 191 -9.07 11.42 22.58
CA GLY A 191 -10.18 12.31 22.25
C GLY A 191 -10.91 11.98 20.94
N PHE A 192 -10.70 10.79 20.37
CA PHE A 192 -11.43 10.35 19.17
C PHE A 192 -12.73 9.63 19.54
N ASN A 193 -13.81 9.89 18.81
CA ASN A 193 -15.08 9.22 19.05
C ASN A 193 -15.19 7.93 18.23
N LEU A 194 -15.05 6.78 18.88
CA LEU A 194 -15.11 5.45 18.27
C LEU A 194 -15.94 4.48 19.11
N LYS A 195 -16.48 3.45 18.45
CA LYS A 195 -16.96 2.25 19.13
C LYS A 195 -15.79 1.30 19.36
N VAL A 196 -15.76 0.64 20.52
CA VAL A 196 -14.83 -0.45 20.80
C VAL A 196 -15.51 -1.78 20.44
N ASP A 197 -15.44 -2.15 19.16
CA ASP A 197 -16.02 -3.40 18.63
C ASP A 197 -14.96 -4.43 18.23
N GLY A 198 -13.68 -4.08 18.35
CA GLY A 198 -12.57 -4.94 17.96
C GLY A 198 -12.44 -5.11 16.46
N ILE A 199 -13.07 -4.26 15.64
CA ILE A 199 -13.03 -4.30 14.18
C ILE A 199 -12.25 -3.08 13.66
N PHE A 200 -11.20 -3.32 12.89
CA PHE A 200 -10.41 -2.27 12.24
C PHE A 200 -11.11 -1.86 10.93
N GLY A 201 -12.32 -1.31 11.07
CA GLY A 201 -13.09 -0.77 9.96
C GLY A 201 -12.73 0.69 9.63
N ALA A 202 -13.42 1.26 8.65
CA ALA A 202 -13.17 2.62 8.17
C ALA A 202 -13.21 3.70 9.28
N ALA A 203 -14.03 3.54 10.31
CA ALA A 203 -14.05 4.48 11.44
C ALA A 203 -12.72 4.46 12.23
N THR A 204 -12.20 3.26 12.53
CA THR A 204 -10.91 3.08 13.20
C THR A 204 -9.78 3.63 12.34
N ASP A 205 -9.78 3.33 11.04
CA ASP A 205 -8.79 3.81 10.06
C ASP A 205 -8.73 5.35 9.99
N ASN A 206 -9.89 6.00 9.86
CA ASN A 206 -10.00 7.45 9.86
C ASN A 206 -9.48 8.08 11.17
N ALA A 207 -9.78 7.46 12.32
CA ALA A 207 -9.31 7.94 13.61
C ALA A 207 -7.80 7.75 13.79
N VAL A 208 -7.22 6.64 13.32
CA VAL A 208 -5.76 6.44 13.31
C VAL A 208 -5.08 7.49 12.43
N THR A 209 -5.57 7.70 11.21
CA THR A 209 -5.05 8.69 10.27
C THR A 209 -5.10 10.11 10.87
N ALA A 210 -6.23 10.48 11.49
CA ALA A 210 -6.37 11.78 12.14
C ALA A 210 -5.48 11.91 13.39
N PHE A 211 -5.32 10.84 14.17
CA PHE A 211 -4.38 10.80 15.30
C PHE A 211 -2.94 11.00 14.84
N GLN A 212 -2.51 10.31 13.79
CA GLN A 212 -1.17 10.43 13.23
C GLN A 212 -0.88 11.86 12.77
N ASN A 213 -1.81 12.48 12.04
CA ASN A 213 -1.72 13.91 11.68
C ASN A 213 -1.51 14.79 12.91
N LYS A 214 -2.31 14.58 13.97
CA LYS A 214 -2.22 15.35 15.23
C LYS A 214 -0.88 15.16 15.95
N GLN A 215 -0.20 14.02 15.75
CA GLN A 215 1.09 13.71 16.36
C GLN A 215 2.29 14.05 15.46
N GLY A 216 2.07 14.61 14.26
CA GLY A 216 3.15 14.86 13.30
C GLY A 216 3.77 13.57 12.73
N LEU A 217 3.03 12.46 12.77
CA LEU A 217 3.40 11.20 12.12
C LEU A 217 2.90 11.20 10.67
N THR A 218 3.44 10.30 9.84
CA THR A 218 2.82 9.98 8.55
C THR A 218 1.39 9.48 8.79
N ALA A 219 0.41 10.17 8.21
CA ALA A 219 -1.00 9.83 8.36
C ALA A 219 -1.40 8.76 7.32
N ASP A 220 -0.95 7.55 7.58
CA ASP A 220 -1.05 6.38 6.70
C ASP A 220 -2.15 5.39 7.12
N GLY A 221 -2.82 5.62 8.25
CA GLY A 221 -3.83 4.72 8.81
C GLY A 221 -3.25 3.49 9.50
N ILE A 222 -1.93 3.42 9.66
CA ILE A 222 -1.20 2.24 10.13
C ILE A 222 -0.87 2.33 11.62
N VAL A 223 -1.28 1.32 12.37
CA VAL A 223 -0.83 1.12 13.75
C VAL A 223 0.42 0.24 13.79
N GLY A 224 1.53 0.79 13.31
CA GLY A 224 2.88 0.23 13.47
C GLY A 224 3.54 0.67 14.80
N PRO A 225 4.83 0.33 15.02
CA PRO A 225 5.53 0.64 16.27
C PRO A 225 5.52 2.12 16.67
N GLY A 226 5.68 3.05 15.71
CA GLY A 226 5.63 4.49 15.96
C GLY A 226 4.26 4.97 16.44
N THR A 227 3.19 4.53 15.78
CA THR A 227 1.81 4.82 16.17
C THR A 227 1.48 4.21 17.53
N ARG A 228 1.88 2.96 17.80
CA ARG A 228 1.69 2.29 19.10
C ARG A 228 2.35 3.07 20.24
N LYS A 229 3.62 3.45 20.06
CA LYS A 229 4.34 4.29 21.02
C LYS A 229 3.61 5.60 21.31
N ALA A 230 3.11 6.29 20.27
CA ALA A 230 2.35 7.53 20.43
C ALA A 230 0.99 7.34 21.13
N LEU A 231 0.35 6.17 20.91
CA LEU A 231 -0.88 5.77 21.58
C LEU A 231 -0.65 5.34 23.05
N GLY A 232 0.58 4.94 23.40
CA GLY A 232 0.91 4.38 24.71
C GLY A 232 0.67 2.87 24.81
N LEU A 233 0.84 2.16 23.69
CA LEU A 233 0.68 0.71 23.53
C LEU A 233 2.01 0.00 23.29
#